data_AF-A0A958KNY9-F1
#
_entry.id   AF-A0A958KNY9-F1
#
_cell.length_a   1.000
_cell.length_b   1.000
_cell.length_c   1.000
_cell.angle_alpha   90.00
_cell.angle_beta   90.00
_cell.angle_gamma   90.00
#
_symmetry.space_group_name_H-M   'P 1'
#
loop_
_entity.id
_entity.type
_entity.pdbx_description
1 polymer ?
#
loop_
_entity_poly.entity_id
_entity_poly.type
_entity_poly.pdbx_seq_one_letter_code
_entity_poly.pdbx_strand_id
1 'polypeptide(L)' 'MKDCRMLLNCDLGEFEGEITDSADLEIIPLIDMANVACGFHAG' A
#
# COMPACT_ATOMS: atom_id res chain seq x y z
N MET A 1 -2.00 30.91 2.09
CA MET A 1 -1.32 29.88 2.90
C MET A 1 -1.23 28.64 2.03
N LYS A 2 -0.06 28.01 1.91
CA LYS A 2 0.12 26.80 1.09
C LYS A 2 -0.60 25.66 1.83
N ASP A 3 -1.50 24.96 1.15
CA ASP A 3 -2.17 23.79 1.71
C ASP A 3 -1.09 22.72 1.97
N CYS A 4 -0.78 22.50 3.25
CA CYS A 4 0.29 21.60 3.67
C CYS A 4 -0.34 20.34 4.27
N ARG A 5 -1.13 19.64 3.43
CA ARG A 5 -1.67 18.34 3.77
C ARG A 5 -0.55 17.30 3.72
N MET A 6 -0.37 16.59 4.83
CA MET A 6 0.53 15.43 4.90
C MET A 6 -0.10 14.27 4.13
N LEU A 7 0.72 13.55 3.36
CA LEU A 7 0.32 12.34 2.63
C LEU A 7 0.78 11.10 3.39
N LEU A 8 -0.08 10.09 3.48
CA LEU A 8 0.21 8.79 4.07
C LEU A 8 0.52 7.77 2.97
N ASN A 9 1.60 7.02 3.14
CA ASN A 9 1.97 5.92 2.22
C ASN A 9 2.07 4.58 2.97
N CYS A 10 1.93 3.49 2.22
CA CYS A 10 2.15 2.14 2.71
C CYS A 10 2.70 1.24 1.58
N ASP A 11 3.55 0.29 1.94
CA ASP A 11 4.08 -0.73 1.04
C ASP A 11 3.00 -1.83 0.87
N LEU A 12 2.69 -2.18 -0.38
CA LEU A 12 1.65 -3.16 -0.74
C LEU A 12 2.20 -4.22 -1.69
N GLY A 13 1.52 -5.38 -1.74
CA GLY A 13 1.93 -6.51 -2.57
C GLY A 13 3.17 -7.23 -2.03
N GLU A 14 3.47 -7.10 -0.73
CA GLU A 14 4.64 -7.77 -0.13
C GLU A 14 4.36 -9.21 0.33
N PHE A 15 3.09 -9.65 0.28
CA PHE A 15 2.67 -10.99 0.70
C PHE A 15 2.41 -11.90 -0.51
N GLU A 16 2.93 -13.14 -0.45
CA GLU A 16 2.61 -14.20 -1.43
C GLU A 16 1.33 -14.96 -0.99
N GLY A 17 0.31 -15.07 -1.84
CA GLY A 17 -0.92 -15.84 -1.55
C GLY A 17 -2.20 -15.31 -2.20
N GLU A 18 -3.36 -15.92 -1.88
CA GLU A 18 -4.66 -15.44 -2.39
C GLU A 18 -5.04 -14.07 -1.78
N ILE A 19 -5.37 -13.12 -2.66
CA ILE A 19 -5.66 -11.70 -2.37
C ILE A 19 -6.97 -11.49 -1.58
N THR A 20 -7.81 -12.51 -1.45
CA THR A 20 -9.21 -12.35 -1.00
C THR A 20 -9.37 -11.93 0.47
N ASP A 21 -8.35 -12.13 1.31
CA ASP A 21 -8.31 -11.69 2.72
C ASP A 21 -6.99 -10.94 3.04
N SER A 22 -6.33 -10.32 2.04
CA SER A 22 -5.06 -9.65 2.30
C SER A 22 -5.26 -8.32 3.04
N ALA A 23 -4.39 -8.05 4.03
CA ALA A 23 -4.37 -6.79 4.78
C ALA A 23 -4.28 -5.56 3.85
N ASP A 24 -3.72 -5.72 2.66
CA ASP A 24 -3.65 -4.68 1.62
C ASP A 24 -5.03 -4.13 1.26
N LEU A 25 -6.06 -4.98 1.14
CA LEU A 25 -7.42 -4.53 0.81
C LEU A 25 -8.04 -3.66 1.90
N GLU A 26 -7.70 -3.93 3.17
CA GLU A 26 -8.15 -3.12 4.30
C GLU A 26 -7.41 -1.77 4.40
N ILE A 27 -6.14 -1.72 3.94
CA ILE A 27 -5.27 -0.55 4.05
C ILE A 27 -5.44 0.43 2.88
N ILE A 28 -5.70 -0.05 1.65
CA ILE A 28 -5.90 0.79 0.45
C ILE A 28 -6.83 2.00 0.67
N PRO A 29 -8.01 1.89 1.33
CA PRO A 29 -8.87 3.05 1.55
C PRO A 29 -8.34 4.08 2.56
N LEU A 30 -7.25 3.79 3.28
CA LEU A 30 -6.70 4.61 4.36
C LEU A 30 -5.47 5.43 3.96
N ILE A 31 -4.86 5.16 2.80
CA ILE A 31 -3.59 5.76 2.37
C ILE A 31 -3.76 6.69 1.16
N ASP A 32 -2.85 7.65 1.00
CA ASP A 32 -2.82 8.54 -0.17
C ASP A 32 -1.91 7.97 -1.29
N MET A 33 -0.93 7.14 -0.94
CA MET A 33 0.08 6.60 -1.88
C MET A 33 0.41 5.14 -1.54
N ALA A 34 0.68 4.32 -2.57
CA ALA A 34 1.08 2.92 -2.41
C ALA A 34 2.45 2.67 -3.07
N ASN A 35 3.35 1.98 -2.36
CA ASN A 35 4.61 1.48 -2.92
C ASN A 35 4.42 0.00 -3.22
N VAL A 36 4.35 -0.38 -4.50
CA VAL A 36 4.02 -1.75 -4.90
C VAL A 36 5.29 -2.58 -5.07
N ALA A 37 5.32 -3.79 -4.50
CA ALA A 37 6.41 -4.73 -4.67
C ALA A 37 6.63 -5.13 -6.16
N CYS A 38 7.87 -5.47 -6.51
CA CYS A 38 8.30 -5.63 -7.91
C CYS A 38 8.84 -7.04 -8.26
N GLY A 39 8.75 -8.01 -7.34
CA GLY A 39 9.14 -9.40 -7.59
C GLY A 39 10.60 -9.77 -7.29
N PHE A 40 11.37 -8.92 -6.61
CA PHE A 40 12.74 -9.29 -6.17
C PHE A 40 12.81 -9.59 -4.67
N HIS A 41 12.32 -8.70 -3.81
CA HIS A 41 12.24 -8.95 -2.37
C HIS A 41 10.87 -9.46 -1.92
N ALA A 42 9.82 -9.16 -2.68
CA ALA A 42 8.44 -9.61 -2.52
C ALA A 42 7.64 -9.37 -3.81
N GLY A 43 6.40 -9.87 -3.90
CA GLY A 43 5.50 -9.73 -5.05
C GLY A 43 4.99 -11.05 -5.60
#